data_AF-A0A2G1DH67-F1
#
_entry.id   AF-A0A2G1DH67-F1
#
_cell.length_a   1.000
_cell.length_b   1.000
_cell.length_c   1.000
_cell.angle_alpha   90.00
_cell.angle_beta   90.00
_cell.angle_gamma   90.00
#
_symmetry.space_group_name_H-M   'P 1'
#
loop_
_entity.id
_entity.type
_entity.pdbx_description
1 polymer ?
#
loop_
_entity_poly.entity_id
_entity_poly.type
_entity_poly.pdbx_seq_one_letter_code
_entity_poly.pdbx_strand_id
1 'polypeptide(L)'
;MLKEDFRDYLGFAVAGNFANHLGEAGEADEFSVIQTEDKNAPKGLFPFYIKDHDSFLGTYPICDEEILTHGRENENLQVEAEVALICDFEYENEKIVDIIPKRFAAFNDCSIRTNDSKKLSSKKNWGEKTKGISQDFIRIDSFDEKESILNRFHIASFLRRDGILHDYGTVSAVKSYSYFFNQLKDWMVNKFNTQEDCGPLEELTPFLKDAKKAKGIIIAAGATAYSEFGKHNYLKKGDEIFIYVYNAHIYSYQDIINDISGKDLYLGQCSKLYQVVN
;
A
#
# COMPACT_ATOMS: atom_id res chain seq x y z
N MET A 1 -7.09 14.33 12.27
CA MET A 1 -6.41 15.25 11.30
C MET A 1 -4.97 14.80 11.20
N LEU A 2 -4.56 14.36 10.01
CA LEU A 2 -3.21 13.84 9.75
C LEU A 2 -2.14 14.84 10.26
N LYS A 3 -1.12 14.34 10.97
CA LYS A 3 0.07 15.13 11.33
C LYS A 3 0.85 15.53 10.09
N GLU A 4 0.85 14.69 9.05
CA GLU A 4 1.40 14.99 7.74
C GLU A 4 0.33 14.94 6.65
N ASP A 5 0.23 16.02 5.87
CA ASP A 5 -0.68 16.10 4.73
C ASP A 5 0.05 15.75 3.42
N PHE A 6 -0.43 14.71 2.74
CA PHE A 6 0.15 14.23 1.49
C PHE A 6 -0.62 14.67 0.24
N ARG A 7 -1.52 15.66 0.33
CA ARG A 7 -2.23 16.20 -0.84
C ARG A 7 -1.31 16.76 -1.92
N ASP A 8 -0.10 17.17 -1.55
CA ASP A 8 0.93 17.68 -2.47
C ASP A 8 1.90 16.59 -2.98
N TYR A 9 1.64 15.31 -2.69
CA TYR A 9 2.43 14.17 -3.15
C TYR A 9 1.74 13.48 -4.32
N LEU A 10 2.49 12.73 -5.12
CA LEU A 10 1.94 11.75 -6.04
C LEU A 10 1.80 10.40 -5.31
N GLY A 11 0.72 9.66 -5.57
CA GLY A 11 0.45 8.37 -4.97
C GLY A 11 0.44 7.25 -6.01
N PHE A 12 1.33 6.28 -5.86
CA PHE A 12 1.41 5.09 -6.71
C PHE A 12 1.52 3.81 -5.89
N ALA A 13 1.12 2.69 -6.46
CA ALA A 13 1.16 1.39 -5.82
C ALA A 13 1.75 0.33 -6.75
N VAL A 14 2.43 -0.67 -6.17
CA VAL A 14 3.11 -1.76 -6.88
C VAL A 14 2.20 -2.98 -6.95
N ALA A 15 1.75 -3.34 -8.15
CA ALA A 15 0.91 -4.52 -8.35
C ALA A 15 1.74 -5.81 -8.37
N GLY A 16 1.34 -6.80 -7.57
CA GLY A 16 1.91 -8.16 -7.62
C GLY A 16 3.29 -8.31 -6.99
N ASN A 17 3.66 -7.46 -6.03
CA ASN A 17 4.97 -7.54 -5.36
C ASN A 17 5.04 -8.55 -4.20
N PHE A 18 4.01 -9.38 -4.02
CA PHE A 18 3.99 -10.42 -3.00
C PHE A 18 3.46 -11.72 -3.59
N ALA A 19 4.09 -12.84 -3.24
CA ALA A 19 3.72 -14.14 -3.80
C ALA A 19 2.25 -14.48 -3.53
N ASN A 20 1.57 -15.01 -4.55
CA ASN A 20 0.17 -15.47 -4.53
C ASN A 20 -0.91 -14.39 -4.31
N HIS A 21 -0.57 -13.17 -3.88
CA HIS A 21 -1.58 -12.15 -3.54
C HIS A 21 -2.57 -11.88 -4.68
N LEU A 22 -2.10 -11.69 -5.92
CA LEU A 22 -2.98 -11.43 -7.07
C LEU A 22 -4.02 -12.56 -7.31
N GLY A 23 -3.63 -13.81 -7.05
CA GLY A 23 -4.56 -14.94 -7.16
C GLY A 23 -5.61 -14.92 -6.05
N GLU A 24 -5.21 -14.57 -4.83
CA GLU A 24 -6.10 -14.46 -3.67
C GLU A 24 -7.05 -13.27 -3.76
N ALA A 25 -6.62 -12.18 -4.40
CA ALA A 25 -7.43 -11.00 -4.69
C ALA A 25 -8.41 -11.22 -5.87
N GLY A 26 -8.31 -12.34 -6.60
CA GLY A 26 -9.13 -12.62 -7.78
C GLY A 26 -8.72 -11.84 -9.04
N GLU A 27 -7.53 -11.25 -9.06
CA GLU A 27 -7.04 -10.35 -10.11
C GLU A 27 -6.09 -11.04 -11.12
N ALA A 28 -5.66 -12.28 -10.84
CA ALA A 28 -4.63 -12.97 -11.64
C ALA A 28 -4.92 -13.01 -13.16
N ASP A 29 -6.18 -13.18 -13.55
CA ASP A 29 -6.58 -13.25 -14.96
C ASP A 29 -6.39 -11.91 -15.69
N GLU A 30 -6.66 -10.79 -15.02
CA GLU A 30 -6.46 -9.43 -15.58
C GLU A 30 -4.98 -9.17 -15.88
N PHE A 31 -4.08 -9.79 -15.12
CA PHE A 31 -2.63 -9.67 -15.26
C PHE A 31 -1.99 -10.67 -16.23
N SER A 32 -2.75 -11.59 -16.83
CA SER A 32 -2.24 -12.63 -17.72
C SER A 32 -1.57 -12.09 -19.00
N VAL A 33 -1.95 -10.88 -19.44
CA VAL A 33 -1.39 -10.20 -20.61
C VAL A 33 -0.07 -9.49 -20.32
N ILE A 34 0.31 -9.35 -19.04
CA ILE A 34 1.48 -8.59 -18.63
C ILE A 34 2.73 -9.47 -18.65
N GLN A 35 3.71 -9.05 -19.46
CA GLN A 35 5.03 -9.67 -19.49
C GLN A 35 5.95 -9.03 -18.44
N THR A 36 6.64 -9.88 -17.68
CA THR A 36 7.59 -9.45 -16.64
C THR A 36 8.99 -9.96 -16.96
N GLU A 37 10.01 -9.27 -16.44
CA GLU A 37 11.42 -9.61 -16.65
C GLU A 37 11.76 -11.00 -16.11
N ASP A 38 11.16 -11.34 -14.96
CA ASP A 38 11.22 -12.67 -14.38
C ASP A 38 9.88 -13.03 -13.68
N LYS A 39 9.80 -14.24 -13.15
CA LYS A 39 8.58 -14.80 -12.53
C LYS A 39 8.17 -14.14 -11.20
N ASN A 40 9.12 -13.52 -10.50
CA ASN A 40 8.94 -12.86 -9.21
C ASN A 40 8.76 -11.35 -9.37
N ALA A 41 9.17 -10.78 -10.50
CA ALA A 41 9.01 -9.36 -10.77
C ALA A 41 7.55 -8.90 -10.62
N PRO A 42 7.30 -7.72 -10.00
CA PRO A 42 5.97 -7.16 -9.93
C PRO A 42 5.40 -6.93 -11.33
N LYS A 43 4.08 -6.86 -11.41
CA LYS A 43 3.36 -6.71 -12.69
C LYS A 43 3.43 -5.28 -13.23
N GLY A 44 3.49 -4.29 -12.36
CA GLY A 44 3.67 -2.89 -12.75
C GLY A 44 3.23 -1.93 -11.65
N LEU A 45 3.19 -0.65 -11.97
CA LEU A 45 2.73 0.41 -11.06
C LEU A 45 1.37 0.92 -11.52
N PHE A 46 0.58 1.46 -10.61
CA PHE A 46 -0.63 2.20 -10.96
C PHE A 46 -0.76 3.44 -10.06
N PRO A 47 -1.32 4.56 -10.58
CA PRO A 47 -1.61 5.71 -9.74
C PRO A 47 -2.81 5.43 -8.86
N PHE A 48 -2.75 5.80 -7.59
CA PHE A 48 -3.94 5.89 -6.75
C PHE A 48 -4.33 7.35 -6.46
N TYR A 49 -3.42 8.31 -6.63
CA TYR A 49 -3.70 9.73 -6.42
C TYR A 49 -2.74 10.61 -7.23
N ILE A 50 -3.30 11.52 -8.02
CA ILE A 50 -2.56 12.54 -8.76
C ILE A 50 -3.25 13.88 -8.48
N LYS A 51 -2.57 14.77 -7.76
CA LYS A 51 -3.10 16.08 -7.40
C LYS A 51 -3.60 16.84 -8.64
N ASP A 52 -4.77 17.47 -8.50
CA ASP A 52 -5.40 18.32 -9.53
C ASP A 52 -5.71 17.60 -10.86
N HIS A 53 -5.72 16.26 -10.87
CA HIS A 53 -6.13 15.51 -12.06
C HIS A 53 -7.65 15.59 -12.28
N ASP A 54 -8.09 15.74 -13.53
CA ASP A 54 -9.51 15.95 -13.89
C ASP A 54 -10.42 14.72 -13.71
N SER A 55 -9.92 13.62 -13.13
CA SER A 55 -10.65 12.37 -12.91
C SER A 55 -10.73 12.02 -11.42
N PHE A 56 -11.24 10.83 -11.09
CA PHE A 56 -11.24 10.32 -9.71
C PHE A 56 -9.84 10.28 -9.07
N LEU A 57 -8.76 10.22 -9.87
CA LEU A 57 -7.38 10.28 -9.38
C LEU A 57 -7.06 11.61 -8.69
N GLY A 58 -7.80 12.69 -8.97
CA GLY A 58 -7.68 13.99 -8.29
C GLY A 58 -8.30 14.03 -6.89
N THR A 59 -9.12 13.04 -6.54
CA THR A 59 -9.75 12.94 -5.22
C THR A 59 -8.76 12.36 -4.23
N TYR A 60 -8.47 13.08 -3.14
CA TYR A 60 -7.51 12.65 -2.12
C TYR A 60 -8.05 11.47 -1.28
N PRO A 61 -7.46 10.26 -1.37
CA PRO A 61 -8.08 9.07 -0.80
C PRO A 61 -7.60 8.70 0.60
N ILE A 62 -6.53 9.33 1.12
CA ILE A 62 -5.85 8.86 2.33
C ILE A 62 -6.50 9.43 3.61
N CYS A 63 -6.76 8.56 4.58
CA CYS A 63 -7.21 8.92 5.93
C CYS A 63 -6.62 7.97 6.97
N ASP A 64 -6.16 8.50 8.10
CA ASP A 64 -5.57 7.71 9.20
C ASP A 64 -6.59 7.11 10.16
N GLU A 65 -7.85 7.55 10.10
CA GLU A 65 -8.88 7.23 11.10
C GLU A 65 -10.03 6.39 10.52
N GLU A 66 -10.35 6.54 9.24
CA GLU A 66 -11.57 5.98 8.65
C GLU A 66 -11.37 5.45 7.23
N ILE A 67 -12.18 4.45 6.87
CA ILE A 67 -12.43 4.04 5.47
C ILE A 67 -13.89 4.34 5.14
N LEU A 68 -14.15 5.17 4.12
CA LEU A 68 -15.51 5.43 3.63
C LEU A 68 -15.89 4.47 2.50
N THR A 69 -17.00 3.77 2.68
CA THR A 69 -17.53 2.82 1.67
C THR A 69 -18.18 3.53 0.50
N HIS A 70 -18.64 4.78 0.68
CA HIS A 70 -19.41 5.55 -0.32
C HIS A 70 -20.62 4.79 -0.88
N GLY A 71 -21.29 3.98 -0.04
CA GLY A 71 -22.45 3.18 -0.46
C GLY A 71 -22.10 1.91 -1.25
N ARG A 72 -20.82 1.50 -1.24
CA ARG A 72 -20.30 0.34 -1.96
C ARG A 72 -20.07 -0.88 -1.06
N GLU A 73 -20.83 -1.00 0.02
CA GLU A 73 -20.68 -2.09 1.00
C GLU A 73 -20.88 -3.48 0.38
N ASN A 74 -21.62 -3.54 -0.74
CA ASN A 74 -21.91 -4.77 -1.47
C ASN A 74 -20.90 -5.05 -2.60
N GLU A 75 -19.85 -4.24 -2.76
CA GLU A 75 -18.82 -4.40 -3.80
C GLU A 75 -17.55 -5.08 -3.27
N ASN A 76 -17.67 -5.94 -2.26
CA ASN A 76 -16.57 -6.79 -1.79
C ASN A 76 -15.29 -6.01 -1.42
N LEU A 77 -15.44 -4.99 -0.57
CA LEU A 77 -14.31 -4.20 -0.07
C LEU A 77 -13.36 -5.07 0.75
N GLN A 78 -12.05 -4.93 0.54
CA GLN A 78 -11.00 -5.65 1.28
C GLN A 78 -9.88 -4.73 1.72
N VAL A 79 -9.32 -5.04 2.90
CA VAL A 79 -8.06 -4.45 3.37
C VAL A 79 -6.92 -4.98 2.50
N GLU A 80 -5.97 -4.13 2.19
CA GLU A 80 -4.69 -4.53 1.61
C GLU A 80 -3.56 -3.95 2.47
N ALA A 81 -3.00 -4.81 3.31
CA ALA A 81 -1.96 -4.39 4.24
C ALA A 81 -0.61 -4.32 3.53
N GLU A 82 -0.01 -3.13 3.54
CA GLU A 82 1.25 -2.85 2.87
C GLU A 82 2.20 -2.01 3.73
N VAL A 83 3.46 -1.95 3.28
CA VAL A 83 4.40 -0.90 3.66
C VAL A 83 4.28 0.24 2.66
N ALA A 84 3.96 1.45 3.13
CA ALA A 84 4.13 2.66 2.33
C ALA A 84 5.56 3.18 2.47
N LEU A 85 6.17 3.59 1.36
CA LEU A 85 7.42 4.34 1.31
C LEU A 85 7.10 5.80 0.96
N ILE A 86 7.62 6.71 1.78
CA ILE A 86 7.54 8.15 1.54
C ILE A 86 8.88 8.57 0.97
N CYS A 87 8.87 8.96 -0.30
CA CYS A 87 10.05 9.14 -1.11
C CYS A 87 10.20 10.59 -1.55
N ASP A 88 11.45 11.06 -1.55
CA ASP A 88 11.86 12.12 -2.47
C ASP A 88 12.16 11.48 -3.84
N PHE A 89 12.32 12.30 -4.87
CA PHE A 89 12.71 11.81 -6.20
C PHE A 89 13.53 12.87 -6.93
N GLU A 90 14.36 12.41 -7.86
CA GLU A 90 15.11 13.26 -8.77
C GLU A 90 14.43 13.24 -10.14
N TYR A 91 14.29 14.41 -10.74
CA TYR A 91 13.53 14.58 -11.98
C TYR A 91 14.28 15.49 -12.96
N GLU A 92 14.68 14.93 -14.10
CA GLU A 92 15.48 15.60 -15.11
C GLU A 92 14.97 15.27 -16.52
N ASN A 93 14.95 16.27 -17.41
CA ASN A 93 14.56 16.08 -18.81
C ASN A 93 13.23 15.32 -18.98
N GLU A 94 12.25 15.69 -18.16
CA GLU A 94 10.91 15.10 -18.12
C GLU A 94 10.85 13.63 -17.64
N LYS A 95 11.91 13.13 -17.00
CA LYS A 95 12.03 11.76 -16.52
C LYS A 95 12.37 11.69 -15.04
N ILE A 96 11.86 10.66 -14.36
CA ILE A 96 12.35 10.31 -13.03
C ILE A 96 13.72 9.63 -13.20
N VAL A 97 14.75 10.13 -12.52
CA VAL A 97 16.10 9.55 -12.58
C VAL A 97 16.49 8.80 -11.31
N ASP A 98 15.90 9.16 -10.18
CA ASP A 98 16.04 8.39 -8.93
C ASP A 98 14.79 8.54 -8.04
N ILE A 99 14.58 7.56 -7.17
CA ILE A 99 13.57 7.57 -6.11
C ILE A 99 14.30 7.31 -4.81
N ILE A 100 14.08 8.18 -3.81
CA ILE A 100 14.86 8.17 -2.58
C ILE A 100 13.91 7.94 -1.40
N PRO A 101 13.66 6.68 -0.99
CA PRO A 101 12.86 6.37 0.20
C PRO A 101 13.46 7.02 1.44
N LYS A 102 12.67 7.87 2.11
CA LYS A 102 13.10 8.58 3.33
C LYS A 102 12.50 7.97 4.58
N ARG A 103 11.24 7.54 4.49
CA ARG A 103 10.45 7.05 5.62
C ARG A 103 9.52 5.95 5.16
N PHE A 104 9.06 5.12 6.10
CA PHE A 104 8.05 4.11 5.86
C PHE A 104 6.98 4.08 6.95
N ALA A 105 5.82 3.55 6.61
CA ALA A 105 4.68 3.42 7.52
C ALA A 105 3.77 2.24 7.13
N ALA A 106 2.92 1.82 8.07
CA ALA A 106 1.81 0.93 7.78
C ALA A 106 0.81 1.61 6.83
N PHE A 107 0.35 0.87 5.82
CA PHE A 107 -0.55 1.36 4.79
C PHE A 107 -1.69 0.37 4.54
N ASN A 108 -2.86 0.92 4.24
CA ASN A 108 -4.04 0.19 3.79
C ASN A 108 -4.37 0.62 2.36
N ASP A 109 -3.99 -0.19 1.37
CA ASP A 109 -4.36 0.02 -0.03
C ASP A 109 -5.77 -0.53 -0.32
N CYS A 110 -6.74 -0.19 0.54
CA CYS A 110 -8.08 -0.77 0.53
C CYS A 110 -8.67 -0.77 -0.88
N SER A 111 -9.34 -1.88 -1.22
CA SER A 111 -9.66 -2.23 -2.60
C SER A 111 -11.06 -2.80 -2.74
N ILE A 112 -11.70 -2.52 -3.86
CA ILE A 112 -12.95 -3.14 -4.33
C ILE A 112 -12.60 -4.41 -5.12
N ARG A 113 -13.15 -5.57 -4.73
CA ARG A 113 -12.94 -6.83 -5.46
C ARG A 113 -14.03 -7.08 -6.48
N THR A 114 -13.81 -6.53 -7.67
CA THR A 114 -14.67 -6.74 -8.84
C THR A 114 -13.83 -7.10 -10.07
N ASN A 115 -14.35 -8.03 -10.88
CA ASN A 115 -13.74 -8.45 -12.15
C ASN A 115 -14.42 -7.75 -13.33
N ASP A 116 -14.45 -6.41 -13.30
CA ASP A 116 -15.15 -5.60 -14.29
C ASP A 116 -14.23 -5.06 -15.40
N SER A 117 -13.02 -5.62 -15.54
CA SER A 117 -12.00 -5.26 -16.56
C SER A 117 -11.55 -3.79 -16.55
N LYS A 118 -11.84 -3.04 -15.48
CA LYS A 118 -11.38 -1.65 -15.33
C LYS A 118 -9.93 -1.58 -14.88
N LYS A 119 -9.34 -0.39 -15.03
CA LYS A 119 -8.03 -0.07 -14.49
C LYS A 119 -8.02 -0.25 -12.96
N LEU A 120 -6.90 -0.76 -12.45
CA LEU A 120 -6.75 -1.09 -11.04
C LEU A 120 -6.97 0.14 -10.15
N SER A 121 -6.49 1.31 -10.57
CA SER A 121 -6.69 2.58 -9.86
C SER A 121 -8.17 2.88 -9.51
N SER A 122 -9.11 2.49 -10.37
CA SER A 122 -10.55 2.72 -10.14
C SER A 122 -11.14 1.85 -9.03
N LYS A 123 -10.50 0.70 -8.75
CA LYS A 123 -10.83 -0.19 -7.63
C LYS A 123 -10.22 0.30 -6.31
N LYS A 124 -9.31 1.27 -6.39
CA LYS A 124 -8.41 1.72 -5.32
C LYS A 124 -8.79 3.10 -4.82
N ASN A 125 -9.21 3.99 -5.71
CA ASN A 125 -9.69 5.32 -5.40
C ASN A 125 -11.12 5.49 -5.91
N TRP A 126 -12.09 5.18 -5.05
CA TRP A 126 -13.53 5.38 -5.32
C TRP A 126 -14.10 6.62 -4.62
N GLY A 127 -13.24 7.49 -4.06
CA GLY A 127 -13.65 8.68 -3.32
C GLY A 127 -12.63 9.13 -2.28
N GLU A 128 -13.06 10.02 -1.38
CA GLU A 128 -12.25 10.43 -0.23
C GLU A 128 -12.16 9.30 0.81
N LYS A 129 -11.06 9.25 1.56
CA LYS A 129 -10.88 8.29 2.67
C LYS A 129 -11.09 6.81 2.27
N THR A 130 -10.59 6.41 1.11
CA THR A 130 -10.62 5.01 0.64
C THR A 130 -9.34 4.26 0.93
N LYS A 131 -8.32 4.93 1.48
CA LYS A 131 -7.01 4.36 1.84
C LYS A 131 -6.56 4.84 3.20
N GLY A 132 -5.56 4.17 3.78
CA GLY A 132 -5.01 4.57 5.06
C GLY A 132 -3.50 4.58 5.10
N ILE A 133 -2.94 5.53 5.86
CA ILE A 133 -1.52 5.56 6.20
C ILE A 133 -1.37 5.90 7.67
N SER A 134 -0.52 5.16 8.38
CA SER A 134 -0.18 5.48 9.75
C SER A 134 0.53 6.84 9.84
N GLN A 135 0.31 7.55 10.95
CA GLN A 135 1.04 8.78 11.28
C GLN A 135 2.34 8.52 12.05
N ASP A 136 2.64 7.25 12.35
CA ASP A 136 3.86 6.82 13.02
C ASP A 136 4.91 6.45 11.97
N PHE A 137 5.49 7.48 11.34
CA PHE A 137 6.52 7.31 10.32
C PHE A 137 7.86 6.93 10.93
N ILE A 138 8.52 5.95 10.32
CA ILE A 138 9.86 5.49 10.72
C ILE A 138 10.86 5.90 9.64
N ARG A 139 11.98 6.49 10.04
CA ARG A 139 13.05 6.89 9.12
C ARG A 139 13.76 5.68 8.53
N ILE A 140 14.05 5.76 7.25
CA ILE A 140 14.93 4.85 6.53
C ILE A 140 16.34 5.41 6.64
N ASP A 141 17.25 4.61 7.18
CA ASP A 141 18.68 4.93 7.31
C ASP A 141 19.45 4.60 6.03
N SER A 142 19.15 3.44 5.45
CA SER A 142 19.66 2.96 4.17
C SER A 142 18.54 2.18 3.46
N PHE A 143 18.50 2.24 2.14
CA PHE A 143 17.63 1.40 1.32
C PHE A 143 18.41 0.26 0.64
N ASP A 144 19.63 0.01 1.10
CA ASP A 144 20.41 -1.19 0.76
C ASP A 144 19.97 -2.39 1.60
N GLU A 145 19.80 -3.55 0.98
CA GLU A 145 19.32 -4.76 1.63
C GLU A 145 20.17 -5.20 2.83
N LYS A 146 21.49 -4.95 2.85
CA LYS A 146 22.33 -5.43 3.95
C LYS A 146 22.29 -4.53 5.17
N GLU A 147 22.07 -3.24 4.95
CA GLU A 147 22.23 -2.20 5.96
C GLU A 147 20.89 -1.67 6.48
N SER A 148 19.83 -1.78 5.67
CA SER A 148 18.55 -1.15 5.97
C SER A 148 17.91 -1.67 7.26
N ILE A 149 17.38 -0.74 8.04
CA ILE A 149 16.54 -1.03 9.21
C ILE A 149 15.30 -1.87 8.87
N LEU A 150 14.76 -1.76 7.64
CA LEU A 150 13.55 -2.46 7.19
C LEU A 150 13.66 -4.00 7.29
N ASN A 151 14.88 -4.56 7.28
CA ASN A 151 15.10 -6.00 7.45
C ASN A 151 14.60 -6.58 8.78
N ARG A 152 14.42 -5.72 9.79
CA ARG A 152 13.98 -6.10 11.13
C ARG A 152 12.47 -6.03 11.27
N PHE A 153 11.77 -5.49 10.27
CA PHE A 153 10.36 -5.19 10.35
C PHE A 153 9.51 -6.29 9.75
N HIS A 154 8.41 -6.59 10.43
CA HIS A 154 7.33 -7.42 9.95
C HIS A 154 6.07 -6.59 9.78
N ILE A 155 5.18 -7.04 8.90
CA ILE A 155 3.83 -6.53 8.72
C ILE A 155 2.82 -7.56 9.22
N ALA A 156 1.80 -7.10 9.93
CA ALA A 156 0.66 -7.89 10.38
C ALA A 156 -0.62 -7.05 10.26
N SER A 157 -1.74 -7.69 9.92
CA SER A 157 -3.03 -7.01 9.81
C SER A 157 -4.16 -7.83 10.40
N PHE A 158 -5.12 -7.12 10.97
CA PHE A 158 -6.23 -7.68 11.73
C PHE A 158 -7.51 -6.94 11.41
N LEU A 159 -8.63 -7.65 11.56
CA LEU A 159 -9.96 -7.10 11.53
C LEU A 159 -10.67 -7.45 12.84
N ARG A 160 -11.23 -6.45 13.53
CA ARG A 160 -12.16 -6.70 14.63
C ARG A 160 -13.58 -6.41 14.16
N ARG A 161 -14.45 -7.40 14.35
CA ARG A 161 -15.89 -7.33 14.04
C ARG A 161 -16.67 -7.85 15.23
N ASP A 162 -17.65 -7.08 15.69
CA ASP A 162 -18.50 -7.43 16.84
C ASP A 162 -17.67 -7.82 18.10
N GLY A 163 -16.54 -7.14 18.30
CA GLY A 163 -15.62 -7.39 19.40
C GLY A 163 -14.67 -8.59 19.22
N ILE A 164 -14.80 -9.36 18.14
CA ILE A 164 -13.94 -10.51 17.84
C ILE A 164 -12.81 -10.08 16.91
N LEU A 165 -11.57 -10.32 17.32
CA LEU A 165 -10.38 -10.04 16.51
C LEU A 165 -10.02 -11.25 15.65
N HIS A 166 -9.76 -10.99 14.37
CA HIS A 166 -9.29 -11.96 13.39
C HIS A 166 -7.99 -11.48 12.76
N ASP A 167 -7.05 -12.39 12.52
CA ASP A 167 -6.01 -12.13 11.53
C ASP A 167 -6.69 -11.84 10.19
N TYR A 168 -6.20 -10.84 9.46
CA TYR A 168 -6.72 -10.51 8.13
C TYR A 168 -5.69 -10.87 7.05
N GLY A 169 -4.43 -10.48 7.24
CA GLY A 169 -3.28 -10.90 6.40
C GLY A 169 -2.31 -11.82 7.15
N THR A 170 -1.44 -12.51 6.41
CA THR A 170 -0.37 -13.31 7.02
C THR A 170 0.75 -12.42 7.55
N VAL A 171 1.24 -12.71 8.77
CA VAL A 171 2.42 -12.04 9.30
C VAL A 171 3.61 -12.30 8.38
N SER A 172 4.21 -11.22 7.86
CA SER A 172 5.22 -11.32 6.82
C SER A 172 6.40 -10.41 7.14
N ALA A 173 7.62 -10.86 6.85
CA ALA A 173 8.79 -10.00 6.97
C ALA A 173 8.79 -8.99 5.82
N VAL A 174 9.14 -7.73 6.07
CA VAL A 174 9.19 -6.72 4.99
C VAL A 174 10.17 -7.14 3.88
N LYS A 175 11.28 -7.77 4.24
CA LYS A 175 12.23 -8.32 3.25
C LYS A 175 11.69 -9.48 2.39
N SER A 176 10.47 -9.97 2.62
CA SER A 176 9.86 -11.03 1.82
C SER A 176 9.03 -10.53 0.63
N TYR A 177 8.97 -9.20 0.41
CA TYR A 177 8.52 -8.66 -0.87
C TYR A 177 9.36 -9.24 -2.02
N SER A 178 8.73 -9.49 -3.17
CA SER A 178 9.42 -10.09 -4.31
C SER A 178 10.56 -9.22 -4.82
N TYR A 179 10.28 -7.94 -5.03
CA TYR A 179 11.24 -6.88 -5.31
C TYR A 179 11.19 -5.90 -4.14
N PHE A 180 12.34 -5.63 -3.54
CA PHE A 180 12.47 -4.61 -2.49
C PHE A 180 13.86 -3.95 -2.55
N PHE A 181 14.12 -2.99 -1.65
CA PHE A 181 15.41 -2.29 -1.59
C PHE A 181 15.81 -1.71 -2.96
N ASN A 182 17.11 -1.68 -3.28
CA ASN A 182 17.62 -1.17 -4.56
C ASN A 182 16.96 -1.84 -5.77
N GLN A 183 16.60 -3.12 -5.70
CA GLN A 183 15.94 -3.81 -6.81
C GLN A 183 14.57 -3.19 -7.13
N LEU A 184 13.74 -2.93 -6.12
CA LEU A 184 12.45 -2.26 -6.32
C LEU A 184 12.65 -0.82 -6.80
N LYS A 185 13.62 -0.11 -6.23
CA LYS A 185 13.92 1.28 -6.60
C LYS A 185 14.24 1.39 -8.09
N ASP A 186 15.20 0.61 -8.57
CA ASP A 186 15.65 0.64 -9.96
C ASP A 186 14.53 0.21 -10.91
N TRP A 187 13.76 -0.81 -10.51
CA TRP A 187 12.58 -1.25 -11.25
C TRP A 187 11.49 -0.17 -11.35
N MET A 188 11.20 0.55 -10.26
CA MET A 188 10.22 1.64 -10.26
C MET A 188 10.67 2.78 -11.17
N VAL A 189 11.95 3.20 -11.08
CA VAL A 189 12.51 4.23 -11.98
C VAL A 189 12.36 3.80 -13.43
N ASN A 190 12.63 2.53 -13.76
CA ASN A 190 12.38 2.03 -15.11
C ASN A 190 10.89 2.16 -15.48
N LYS A 191 9.98 1.61 -14.66
CA LYS A 191 8.54 1.58 -14.97
C LYS A 191 7.92 2.96 -15.11
N PHE A 192 8.27 3.91 -14.25
CA PHE A 192 7.80 5.29 -14.38
C PHE A 192 8.12 5.91 -15.75
N ASN A 193 9.21 5.48 -16.39
CA ASN A 193 9.66 6.02 -17.67
C ASN A 193 9.28 5.14 -18.88
N THR A 194 8.79 3.92 -18.68
CA THR A 194 8.61 2.93 -19.76
C THR A 194 7.27 2.21 -19.76
N GLN A 195 6.48 2.28 -18.67
CA GLN A 195 5.23 1.54 -18.59
C GLN A 195 4.17 2.16 -19.51
N GLU A 196 3.76 1.37 -20.50
CA GLU A 196 2.65 1.65 -21.41
C GLU A 196 1.31 1.17 -20.84
N ASP A 197 0.21 1.64 -21.42
CA ASP A 197 -1.13 1.15 -21.08
C ASP A 197 -1.26 -0.34 -21.44
N CYS A 198 -1.53 -1.19 -20.46
CA CYS A 198 -1.68 -2.62 -20.68
C CYS A 198 -2.55 -3.28 -19.60
N GLY A 199 -3.66 -3.90 -20.03
CA GLY A 199 -4.59 -4.58 -19.14
C GLY A 199 -5.07 -3.65 -18.01
N PRO A 200 -4.93 -4.05 -16.72
CA PRO A 200 -5.39 -3.26 -15.58
C PRO A 200 -4.49 -2.04 -15.27
N LEU A 201 -3.36 -1.87 -15.97
CA LEU A 201 -2.39 -0.81 -15.70
C LEU A 201 -2.48 0.32 -16.72
N GLU A 202 -2.34 1.55 -16.25
CA GLU A 202 -2.24 2.77 -17.04
C GLU A 202 -0.82 2.99 -17.60
N GLU A 203 -0.73 3.76 -18.68
CA GLU A 203 0.51 4.42 -19.05
C GLU A 203 0.91 5.45 -17.96
N LEU A 204 2.16 5.43 -17.51
CA LEU A 204 2.59 6.26 -16.36
C LEU A 204 3.13 7.63 -16.75
N THR A 205 3.79 7.74 -17.90
CA THR A 205 4.45 8.97 -18.37
C THR A 205 3.55 10.21 -18.31
N PRO A 206 2.25 10.14 -18.68
CA PRO A 206 1.35 11.28 -18.61
C PRO A 206 1.19 11.86 -17.20
N PHE A 207 1.21 11.02 -16.15
CA PHE A 207 1.04 11.45 -14.76
C PHE A 207 2.29 12.15 -14.18
N LEU A 208 3.43 12.02 -14.86
CA LEU A 208 4.71 12.55 -14.39
C LEU A 208 5.09 13.90 -15.02
N LYS A 209 4.33 14.40 -16.00
CA LYS A 209 4.64 15.67 -16.70
C LYS A 209 4.84 16.86 -15.77
N ASP A 210 4.05 16.89 -14.70
CA ASP A 210 4.08 17.93 -13.67
C ASP A 210 4.69 17.45 -12.35
N ALA A 211 5.39 16.31 -12.34
CA ALA A 211 5.95 15.72 -11.13
C ALA A 211 6.81 16.71 -10.34
N LYS A 212 7.56 17.59 -11.01
CA LYS A 212 8.36 18.67 -10.38
C LYS A 212 7.58 19.60 -9.44
N LYS A 213 6.24 19.63 -9.52
CA LYS A 213 5.38 20.41 -8.62
C LYS A 213 5.02 19.65 -7.34
N ALA A 214 5.20 18.32 -7.33
CA ALA A 214 4.94 17.48 -6.17
C ALA A 214 6.06 17.59 -5.14
N LYS A 215 5.71 17.48 -3.85
CA LYS A 215 6.67 17.46 -2.74
C LYS A 215 7.42 16.13 -2.61
N GLY A 216 6.90 15.08 -3.23
CA GLY A 216 7.45 13.73 -3.19
C GLY A 216 6.48 12.71 -3.77
N ILE A 217 6.82 11.43 -3.61
CA ILE A 217 6.00 10.30 -4.05
C ILE A 217 5.72 9.38 -2.86
N ILE A 218 4.48 8.94 -2.71
CA ILE A 218 4.11 7.82 -1.84
C ILE A 218 4.02 6.56 -2.70
N ILE A 219 4.74 5.52 -2.31
CA ILE A 219 4.68 4.20 -2.91
C ILE A 219 4.05 3.23 -1.94
N ALA A 220 2.90 2.66 -2.29
CA ALA A 220 2.37 1.45 -1.64
C ALA A 220 3.10 0.23 -2.23
N ALA A 221 3.91 -0.47 -1.42
CA ALA A 221 4.88 -1.44 -1.91
C ALA A 221 4.29 -2.78 -2.37
N GLY A 222 3.00 -3.00 -2.16
CA GLY A 222 2.27 -4.22 -2.45
C GLY A 222 1.70 -4.89 -1.19
N ALA A 223 0.57 -5.57 -1.36
CA ALA A 223 -0.15 -6.19 -0.26
C ALA A 223 0.36 -7.59 0.09
N THR A 224 0.36 -7.90 1.39
CA THR A 224 0.66 -9.27 1.87
C THR A 224 -0.43 -10.26 1.48
N ALA A 225 -0.10 -11.57 1.54
CA ALA A 225 -1.10 -12.62 1.39
C ALA A 225 -2.19 -12.55 2.48
N TYR A 226 -3.38 -13.03 2.13
CA TYR A 226 -4.51 -13.07 3.06
C TYR A 226 -4.42 -14.26 4.01
N SER A 227 -4.88 -14.06 5.24
CA SER A 227 -5.26 -15.15 6.13
C SER A 227 -6.48 -15.88 5.58
N GLU A 228 -6.79 -17.06 6.14
CA GLU A 228 -8.01 -17.79 5.76
C GLU A 228 -9.29 -16.96 5.98
N PHE A 229 -9.33 -16.16 7.04
CA PHE A 229 -10.45 -15.25 7.29
C PHE A 229 -10.52 -14.16 6.22
N GLY A 230 -9.39 -13.50 5.91
CA GLY A 230 -9.32 -12.41 4.92
C GLY A 230 -9.76 -12.84 3.52
N LYS A 231 -9.42 -14.07 3.11
CA LYS A 231 -9.84 -14.65 1.81
C LYS A 231 -11.35 -14.75 1.64
N HIS A 232 -12.08 -14.94 2.74
CA HIS A 232 -13.50 -15.27 2.72
C HIS A 232 -14.39 -14.17 3.31
N ASN A 233 -13.81 -13.04 3.75
CA ASN A 233 -14.55 -11.98 4.44
C ASN A 233 -14.23 -10.59 3.89
N TYR A 234 -15.26 -9.94 3.38
CA TYR A 234 -15.25 -8.54 2.97
C TYR A 234 -15.61 -7.60 4.12
N LEU A 235 -15.19 -6.35 4.01
CA LEU A 235 -15.41 -5.29 4.98
C LEU A 235 -16.90 -4.94 5.09
N LYS A 236 -17.31 -4.59 6.31
CA LYS A 236 -18.64 -4.10 6.67
C LYS A 236 -18.49 -2.81 7.47
N LYS A 237 -19.51 -1.96 7.44
CA LYS A 237 -19.55 -0.78 8.33
C LYS A 237 -19.45 -1.21 9.78
N GLY A 238 -18.67 -0.46 10.55
CA GLY A 238 -18.35 -0.76 11.95
C GLY A 238 -17.20 -1.74 12.14
N ASP A 239 -16.65 -2.33 11.07
CA ASP A 239 -15.40 -3.09 11.19
C ASP A 239 -14.26 -2.16 11.59
N GLU A 240 -13.41 -2.67 12.48
CA GLU A 240 -12.18 -2.04 12.94
C GLU A 240 -10.97 -2.72 12.28
N ILE A 241 -10.18 -1.96 11.54
CA ILE A 241 -9.01 -2.44 10.81
C ILE A 241 -7.76 -2.04 11.60
N PHE A 242 -6.83 -2.99 11.75
CA PHE A 242 -5.54 -2.72 12.36
C PHE A 242 -4.42 -3.21 11.44
N ILE A 243 -3.43 -2.36 11.17
CA ILE A 243 -2.24 -2.72 10.41
C ILE A 243 -1.01 -2.25 11.17
N TYR A 244 -0.08 -3.18 11.39
CA TYR A 244 1.15 -2.95 12.12
C TYR A 244 2.34 -3.24 11.22
N VAL A 245 3.28 -2.30 11.13
CA VAL A 245 4.63 -2.53 10.61
C VAL A 245 5.58 -2.32 11.77
N TYR A 246 6.08 -3.41 12.35
CA TYR A 246 6.76 -3.40 13.65
C TYR A 246 8.12 -4.10 13.60
N ASN A 247 9.07 -3.63 14.41
CA ASN A 247 10.37 -4.27 14.56
C ASN A 247 10.21 -5.63 15.29
N ALA A 248 10.25 -6.72 14.54
CA ALA A 248 10.05 -8.08 15.03
C ALA A 248 11.24 -8.63 15.84
N HIS A 249 12.36 -7.90 15.87
CA HIS A 249 13.48 -8.23 16.78
C HIS A 249 13.25 -7.68 18.19
N ILE A 250 12.26 -6.78 18.37
CA ILE A 250 11.94 -6.14 19.65
C ILE A 250 10.56 -6.58 20.14
N TYR A 251 9.57 -6.65 19.25
CA TYR A 251 8.20 -6.97 19.61
C TYR A 251 7.78 -8.32 19.03
N SER A 252 7.08 -9.10 19.84
CA SER A 252 6.45 -10.34 19.41
C SER A 252 5.06 -10.09 18.83
N TYR A 253 4.52 -11.07 18.10
CA TYR A 253 3.11 -11.04 17.69
C TYR A 253 2.17 -10.87 18.90
N GLN A 254 2.49 -11.47 20.05
CA GLN A 254 1.68 -11.35 21.26
C GLN A 254 1.66 -9.92 21.82
N ASP A 255 2.74 -9.16 21.66
CA ASP A 255 2.78 -7.74 22.05
C ASP A 255 1.84 -6.91 21.17
N ILE A 256 1.76 -7.22 19.87
CA ILE A 256 0.82 -6.57 18.95
C ILE A 256 -0.63 -6.88 19.36
N ILE A 257 -0.96 -8.14 19.67
CA ILE A 257 -2.29 -8.53 20.17
C ILE A 257 -2.63 -7.83 21.49
N ASN A 258 -1.65 -7.68 22.39
CA ASN A 258 -1.82 -6.98 23.66
C ASN A 258 -2.14 -5.50 23.44
N ASP A 259 -1.43 -4.81 22.53
CA ASP A 259 -1.67 -3.41 22.19
C ASP A 259 -3.06 -3.21 21.57
N ILE A 260 -3.47 -4.08 20.63
CA ILE A 260 -4.82 -4.08 20.05
C ILE A 260 -5.90 -4.20 21.13
N SER A 261 -5.63 -4.97 22.19
CA SER A 261 -6.56 -5.21 23.30
C SER A 261 -6.64 -4.04 24.30
N GLY A 262 -5.94 -2.92 24.05
CA GLY A 262 -5.96 -1.74 24.91
C GLY A 262 -5.03 -1.82 26.12
N LYS A 263 -4.06 -2.75 26.14
CA LYS A 263 -2.96 -2.68 27.11
C LYS A 263 -2.03 -1.56 26.71
N ASP A 264 -1.72 -0.69 27.67
CA ASP A 264 -0.79 0.43 27.47
C ASP A 264 0.64 -0.10 27.28
N LEU A 265 1.01 -0.33 26.02
CA LEU A 265 2.33 -0.78 25.58
C LEU A 265 2.95 0.31 24.72
N TYR A 266 4.13 0.79 25.12
CA TYR A 266 4.87 1.73 24.30
C TYR A 266 5.59 1.00 23.15
N LEU A 267 5.02 1.08 21.94
CA LEU A 267 5.58 0.50 20.72
C LEU A 267 6.41 1.52 19.91
N GLY A 268 7.51 2.01 20.48
CA GLY A 268 8.36 3.06 19.86
C GLY A 268 9.06 2.69 18.53
N GLN A 269 9.09 1.42 18.13
CA GLN A 269 9.58 0.98 16.80
C GLN A 269 8.49 0.23 16.05
N CYS A 270 7.34 0.88 15.95
CA CYS A 270 6.15 0.36 15.29
C CYS A 270 5.42 1.48 14.59
N SER A 271 4.98 1.22 13.36
CA SER A 271 4.02 2.04 12.65
C SER A 271 2.65 1.36 12.77
N LYS A 272 1.69 2.03 13.40
CA LYS A 272 0.35 1.49 13.67
C LYS A 272 -0.71 2.30 12.91
N LEU A 273 -1.54 1.61 12.15
CA LEU A 273 -2.71 2.18 11.50
C LEU A 273 -3.95 1.51 12.11
N TYR A 274 -4.88 2.33 12.60
CA TYR A 274 -6.19 1.91 13.08
C TYR A 274 -7.26 2.70 12.35
N GLN A 275 -8.16 2.01 11.65
CA GLN A 275 -9.23 2.65 10.90
C GLN A 275 -10.57 2.00 11.21
N VAL A 276 -11.64 2.79 11.16
CA VAL A 276 -13.03 2.30 11.24
C VAL A 276 -13.71 2.42 9.87
N VAL A 277 -14.41 1.37 9.45
CA VAL A 277 -15.18 1.38 8.19
C VAL A 277 -16.53 2.07 8.39
N ASN A 278 -16.84 3.08 7.58
CA ASN A 278 -18.03 3.92 7.68
C ASN A 278 -18.80 4.09 6.36
#